data_AF-A0A441HRT8-F1
#
_entry.id   AF-A0A441HRT8-F1
#
_cell.length_a   1.000
_cell.length_b   1.000
_cell.length_c   1.000
_cell.angle_alpha   90.00
_cell.angle_beta   90.00
_cell.angle_gamma   90.00
#
_symmetry.space_group_name_H-M   'P 1'
#
loop_
_entity.id
_entity.type
_entity.pdbx_description
1 polymer ?
#
loop_
_entity_poly.entity_id
_entity_poly.type
_entity_poly.pdbx_seq_one_letter_code
_entity_poly.pdbx_strand_id
1 'polypeptide(L)'
;MIRRFWASTRGNFALATAIAMVPLMLVVAGAVDVAGTSDDAAQLQNSLDAAGLAVGTKYQPTMSAGDVRQLGLTFFSANLSVADAGEYSGSVGAFQAAASGDPSGYTIALSSSISRAAFISGAPAWQATRSASVEVKPGAQACVLALDPHVGSAVNLQGSTNVAMNGCVIAANSDAADAIDRGGSALLSAACVSTVGSTSGITPPNATLSCDAPLENQYASFDPLANVTPPAYGMCQSMPNGKTVTLSPGTYCDKTWSGKITLNPGVYILRNVTIKPGGNGSLTGQGVTIFLMEGSQLYINANEQVNLSPPTSGAYAGITIFQAKGNTSALTINGGSGSVVSGFIYAPDAAISYAGNSDMNAQGNCLRLVGNTVGMTGNSAVKSDCAAELGNREMYAGRMITLVK
;
A
#
# COMPACT_ATOMS: atom_id res chain seq x y z
N MET A 1 44.21 70.96 -36.79
CA MET A 1 44.10 69.75 -35.94
C MET A 1 43.18 68.68 -36.55
N ILE A 2 42.04 69.02 -37.15
CA ILE A 2 41.10 68.06 -37.79
C ILE A 2 41.72 67.22 -38.92
N ARG A 3 42.59 67.81 -39.77
CA ARG A 3 43.33 67.06 -40.82
C ARG A 3 44.31 66.01 -40.29
N ARG A 4 44.85 66.19 -39.08
CA ARG A 4 45.73 65.20 -38.41
C ARG A 4 44.93 64.05 -37.79
N PHE A 5 43.65 64.27 -37.44
CA PHE A 5 42.74 63.23 -36.96
C PHE A 5 42.32 62.29 -38.10
N TRP A 6 42.02 62.84 -39.28
CA TRP A 6 41.67 62.08 -40.49
C TRP A 6 42.81 61.26 -41.09
N ALA A 7 44.07 61.62 -40.83
CA ALA A 7 45.26 60.88 -41.27
C ALA A 7 45.81 59.92 -40.20
N SER A 8 45.18 59.81 -39.03
CA SER A 8 45.67 59.00 -37.92
C SER A 8 45.24 57.54 -38.09
N THR A 9 46.13 56.70 -38.61
CA THR A 9 45.95 55.24 -38.70
C THR A 9 46.24 54.50 -37.39
N ARG A 10 46.74 55.22 -36.36
CA ARG A 10 47.14 54.65 -35.07
C ARG A 10 45.96 54.26 -34.15
N GLY A 11 44.73 54.61 -34.50
CA GLY A 11 43.50 54.20 -33.80
C GLY A 11 42.78 52.98 -34.41
N ASN A 12 43.27 52.46 -35.55
CA ASN A 12 42.56 51.42 -36.31
C ASN A 12 42.53 50.07 -35.56
N PHE A 13 43.59 49.77 -34.79
CA PHE A 13 43.63 48.57 -33.95
C PHE A 13 42.59 48.63 -32.84
N ALA A 14 42.50 49.75 -32.10
CA ALA A 14 41.52 49.90 -31.03
C ALA A 14 40.07 49.79 -31.55
N LEU A 15 39.77 50.38 -32.71
CA LEU A 15 38.44 50.32 -33.32
C LEU A 15 38.12 48.90 -33.83
N ALA A 16 39.07 48.25 -34.51
CA ALA A 16 38.90 46.87 -34.99
C ALA A 16 38.77 45.87 -33.83
N THR A 17 39.55 46.04 -32.75
CA THR A 17 39.42 45.24 -31.54
C THR A 17 38.07 45.46 -30.86
N ALA A 18 37.58 46.71 -30.76
CA ALA A 18 36.27 46.99 -30.18
C ALA A 18 35.13 46.33 -30.98
N ILE A 19 35.19 46.41 -32.32
CA ILE A 19 34.19 45.77 -33.20
C ILE A 19 34.27 44.24 -33.11
N ALA A 20 35.47 43.67 -33.05
CA ALA A 20 35.68 42.23 -32.94
C ALA A 20 35.34 41.66 -31.55
N MET A 21 35.47 42.47 -30.49
CA MET A 21 35.08 42.05 -29.14
C MET A 21 33.59 41.82 -29.00
N VAL A 22 32.74 42.59 -29.69
CA VAL A 22 31.26 42.45 -29.57
C VAL A 22 30.80 41.03 -29.89
N PRO A 23 31.07 40.43 -31.07
CA PRO A 23 30.65 39.07 -31.36
C PRO A 23 31.31 38.03 -30.45
N LEU A 24 32.56 38.25 -30.01
CA LEU A 24 33.22 37.35 -29.06
C LEU A 24 32.53 37.35 -27.69
N MET A 25 32.18 38.52 -27.17
CA MET A 25 31.47 38.67 -25.90
C MET A 25 30.05 38.10 -25.96
N LEU A 26 29.35 38.24 -27.10
CA LEU A 26 28.05 37.61 -27.32
C LEU A 26 28.14 36.08 -27.28
N VAL A 27 29.19 35.49 -27.89
CA VAL A 27 29.43 34.05 -27.83
C VAL A 27 29.72 33.59 -26.41
N VAL A 28 30.54 34.32 -25.66
CA VAL A 28 30.83 34.01 -24.25
C VAL A 28 29.57 34.11 -23.40
N ALA A 29 28.76 35.16 -23.58
CA ALA A 29 27.50 35.34 -22.86
C ALA A 29 26.53 34.18 -23.14
N GLY A 30 26.35 33.79 -24.40
CA GLY A 30 25.52 32.65 -24.77
C GLY A 30 26.05 31.33 -24.19
N ALA A 31 27.37 31.14 -24.14
CA ALA A 31 27.97 29.94 -23.53
C ALA A 31 27.71 29.88 -22.02
N VAL A 32 27.80 31.00 -21.30
CA VAL A 32 27.48 31.09 -19.87
C VAL A 32 26.00 30.79 -19.62
N ASP A 33 25.10 31.37 -20.43
CA ASP A 33 23.66 31.13 -20.31
C ASP A 33 23.29 29.66 -20.54
N VAL A 34 23.83 29.05 -21.60
CA VAL A 34 23.59 27.64 -21.91
C VAL A 34 24.16 26.74 -20.81
N ALA A 35 25.38 27.00 -20.35
CA ALA A 35 26.00 26.23 -19.28
C ALA A 35 25.19 26.34 -17.97
N GLY A 36 24.80 27.56 -17.58
CA GLY A 36 23.99 27.80 -16.39
C GLY A 36 22.61 27.15 -16.49
N THR A 37 21.90 27.33 -17.60
CA THR A 37 20.59 26.71 -17.83
C THR A 37 20.69 25.18 -17.85
N SER A 38 21.79 24.61 -18.37
CA SER A 38 22.02 23.18 -18.36
C SER A 38 22.28 22.64 -16.95
N ASP A 39 23.00 23.37 -16.11
CA ASP A 39 23.22 23.02 -14.70
C ASP A 39 21.90 23.06 -13.92
N ASP A 40 21.14 24.15 -14.07
CA ASP A 40 19.83 24.31 -13.47
C ASP A 40 18.85 23.22 -13.91
N ALA A 41 18.88 22.84 -15.19
CA ALA A 41 18.03 21.76 -15.70
C ALA A 41 18.44 20.37 -15.18
N ALA A 42 19.72 20.16 -14.85
CA ALA A 42 20.18 18.94 -14.19
C ALA A 42 19.74 18.91 -12.72
N GLN A 43 19.84 20.04 -12.00
CA GLN A 43 19.32 20.19 -10.65
C GLN A 43 17.80 19.97 -10.61
N LEU A 44 17.07 20.50 -11.58
CA LEU A 44 15.63 20.31 -11.73
C LEU A 44 15.26 18.84 -11.92
N GLN A 45 15.97 18.11 -12.79
CA GLN A 45 15.72 16.69 -13.00
C GLN A 45 16.03 15.86 -11.73
N ASN A 46 17.17 16.11 -11.08
CA ASN A 46 17.54 15.39 -9.85
C ASN A 46 16.50 15.59 -8.75
N SER A 47 15.97 16.82 -8.62
CA SER A 47 14.92 17.13 -7.66
C SER A 47 13.59 16.43 -7.99
N LEU A 48 13.21 16.39 -9.27
CA LEU A 48 12.02 15.66 -9.73
C LEU A 48 12.14 14.14 -9.50
N ASP A 49 13.30 13.55 -9.78
CA ASP A 49 13.56 12.12 -9.57
C ASP A 49 13.50 11.76 -8.08
N ALA A 50 14.13 12.57 -7.22
CA ALA A 50 14.08 12.40 -5.76
C ALA A 50 12.64 12.54 -5.22
N ALA A 51 11.91 13.56 -5.69
CA ALA A 51 10.51 13.76 -5.33
C ALA A 51 9.63 12.59 -5.79
N GLY A 52 9.82 12.11 -7.02
CA GLY A 52 9.06 11.00 -7.56
C GLY A 52 9.25 9.71 -6.77
N LEU A 53 10.50 9.38 -6.44
CA LEU A 53 10.81 8.20 -5.62
C LEU A 53 10.17 8.32 -4.23
N ALA A 54 10.33 9.48 -3.58
CA ALA A 54 9.75 9.73 -2.26
C ALA A 54 8.22 9.61 -2.27
N VAL A 55 7.55 10.21 -3.26
CA VAL A 55 6.10 10.04 -3.46
C VAL A 55 5.76 8.57 -3.67
N GLY A 56 6.53 7.84 -4.49
CA GLY A 56 6.37 6.40 -4.68
C GLY A 56 6.32 5.60 -3.38
N THR A 57 7.15 5.97 -2.39
CA THR A 57 7.23 5.25 -1.10
C THR A 57 5.99 5.44 -0.22
N LYS A 58 5.34 6.62 -0.31
CA LYS A 58 4.21 7.01 0.54
C LYS A 58 2.88 7.03 -0.19
N TYR A 59 2.87 6.96 -1.52
CA TYR A 59 1.67 6.96 -2.34
C TYR A 59 0.73 5.88 -1.83
N GLN A 60 -0.57 6.19 -1.74
CA GLN A 60 -1.65 5.25 -1.52
C GLN A 60 -2.76 5.52 -2.55
N PRO A 61 -3.49 4.51 -3.03
CA PRO A 61 -4.56 4.70 -4.01
C PRO A 61 -5.71 5.62 -3.55
N THR A 62 -5.82 5.86 -2.25
CA THR A 62 -6.79 6.76 -1.60
C THR A 62 -6.39 8.24 -1.64
N MET A 63 -5.13 8.57 -1.97
CA MET A 63 -4.64 9.94 -1.95
C MET A 63 -5.29 10.78 -3.06
N SER A 64 -5.68 12.00 -2.72
CA SER A 64 -6.16 12.95 -3.73
C SER A 64 -5.02 13.45 -4.61
N ALA A 65 -5.33 13.96 -5.81
CA ALA A 65 -4.32 14.59 -6.66
C ALA A 65 -3.63 15.79 -5.97
N GLY A 66 -4.34 16.50 -5.08
CA GLY A 66 -3.79 17.56 -4.25
C GLY A 66 -2.76 17.05 -3.25
N ASP A 67 -3.03 15.92 -2.58
CA ASP A 67 -2.13 15.33 -1.60
C ASP A 67 -0.86 14.78 -2.27
N VAL A 68 -1.00 14.12 -3.44
CA VAL A 68 0.14 13.64 -4.24
C VAL A 68 1.03 14.81 -4.65
N ARG A 69 0.43 15.91 -5.13
CA ARG A 69 1.15 17.14 -5.46
C ARG A 69 1.85 17.73 -4.24
N GLN A 70 1.17 17.87 -3.12
CA GLN A 70 1.72 18.49 -1.91
C GLN A 70 2.90 17.69 -1.34
N LEU A 71 2.77 16.37 -1.32
CA LEU A 71 3.84 15.47 -0.91
C LEU A 71 5.05 15.60 -1.84
N GLY A 72 4.82 15.53 -3.16
CA GLY A 72 5.88 15.70 -4.16
C GLY A 72 6.58 17.05 -4.04
N LEU A 73 5.82 18.13 -3.83
CA LEU A 73 6.34 19.48 -3.67
C LEU A 73 7.26 19.61 -2.44
N THR A 74 6.94 18.91 -1.36
CA THR A 74 7.76 18.90 -0.13
C THR A 74 9.15 18.34 -0.41
N PHE A 75 9.24 17.21 -1.11
CA PHE A 75 10.54 16.62 -1.46
C PHE A 75 11.24 17.37 -2.58
N PHE A 76 10.49 17.86 -3.57
CA PHE A 76 11.03 18.66 -4.68
C PHE A 76 11.68 19.95 -4.17
N SER A 77 10.97 20.72 -3.36
CA SER A 77 11.47 21.99 -2.83
C SER A 77 12.67 21.83 -1.88
N ALA A 78 12.77 20.69 -1.19
CA ALA A 78 13.89 20.36 -0.32
C ALA A 78 15.16 19.90 -1.07
N ASN A 79 14.99 19.31 -2.26
CA ASN A 79 16.11 18.81 -3.08
C ASN A 79 16.50 19.75 -4.23
N LEU A 80 15.69 20.78 -4.52
CA LEU A 80 16.03 21.78 -5.53
C LEU A 80 17.07 22.77 -4.98
N SER A 81 18.28 22.72 -5.53
CA SER A 81 19.35 23.67 -5.22
C SER A 81 19.63 24.55 -6.44
N VAL A 82 19.16 25.79 -6.39
CA VAL A 82 19.44 26.82 -7.41
C VAL A 82 19.92 28.10 -6.73
N ALA A 83 20.78 28.86 -7.40
CA ALA A 83 21.43 30.02 -6.81
C ALA A 83 20.49 31.24 -6.69
N ASP A 84 19.52 31.36 -7.60
CA ASP A 84 18.59 32.48 -7.65
C ASP A 84 17.24 32.16 -6.99
N ALA A 85 16.77 33.06 -6.12
CA ALA A 85 15.53 32.88 -5.38
C ALA A 85 14.28 33.01 -6.28
N GLY A 86 14.36 33.79 -7.36
CA GLY A 86 13.30 33.92 -8.36
C GLY A 86 13.13 32.63 -9.16
N GLU A 87 14.24 32.07 -9.65
CA GLU A 87 14.29 30.76 -10.33
C GLU A 87 13.73 29.64 -9.45
N TYR A 88 14.11 29.63 -8.16
CA TYR A 88 13.56 28.70 -7.18
C TYR A 88 12.03 28.84 -7.05
N SER A 89 11.56 30.06 -6.78
CA SER A 89 10.12 30.33 -6.57
C SER A 89 9.28 29.99 -7.80
N GLY A 90 9.80 30.28 -9.00
CA GLY A 90 9.15 29.94 -10.27
C GLY A 90 9.04 28.44 -10.47
N SER A 91 10.09 27.69 -10.14
CA SER A 91 10.12 26.23 -10.23
C SER A 91 9.13 25.59 -9.25
N VAL A 92 9.09 26.05 -8.00
CA VAL A 92 8.13 25.60 -6.99
C VAL A 92 6.68 25.89 -7.42
N GLY A 93 6.43 27.06 -8.03
CA GLY A 93 5.12 27.41 -8.58
C GLY A 93 4.70 26.57 -9.79
N ALA A 94 5.66 26.21 -10.65
CA ALA A 94 5.45 25.43 -11.87
C ALA A 94 5.38 23.91 -11.64
N PHE A 95 5.79 23.43 -10.46
CA PHE A 95 5.77 22.01 -10.11
C PHE A 95 4.37 21.42 -10.31
N GLN A 96 4.29 20.20 -10.84
CA GLN A 96 3.07 19.41 -10.97
C GLN A 96 3.38 17.96 -10.63
N ALA A 97 2.43 17.27 -10.00
CA ALA A 97 2.49 15.82 -9.84
C ALA A 97 1.08 15.22 -9.88
N ALA A 98 0.98 14.05 -10.50
CA ALA A 98 -0.24 13.27 -10.59
C ALA A 98 0.07 11.78 -10.54
N ALA A 99 -0.85 10.99 -10.00
CA ALA A 99 -0.77 9.53 -10.02
C ALA A 99 -1.91 8.96 -10.87
N SER A 100 -1.64 7.85 -11.55
CA SER A 100 -2.59 7.12 -12.39
C SER A 100 -2.28 5.64 -12.36
N GLY A 101 -3.22 4.78 -12.74
CA GLY A 101 -3.02 3.33 -12.81
C GLY A 101 -4.09 2.54 -12.07
N ASP A 102 -3.80 1.27 -11.83
CA ASP A 102 -4.71 0.31 -11.22
C ASP A 102 -3.94 -0.60 -10.22
N PRO A 103 -4.60 -1.52 -9.50
CA PRO A 103 -3.93 -2.37 -8.52
C PRO A 103 -2.75 -3.21 -9.04
N SER A 104 -2.62 -3.41 -10.36
CA SER A 104 -1.47 -4.09 -10.99
C SER A 104 -0.23 -3.19 -11.12
N GLY A 105 -0.40 -1.88 -11.03
CA GLY A 105 0.70 -0.91 -11.10
C GLY A 105 0.20 0.54 -11.17
N TYR A 106 0.88 1.43 -10.45
CA TYR A 106 0.62 2.86 -10.47
C TYR A 106 1.81 3.64 -11.04
N THR A 107 1.52 4.68 -11.82
CA THR A 107 2.52 5.61 -12.37
C THR A 107 2.32 6.98 -11.76
N ILE A 108 3.37 7.52 -11.17
CA ILE A 108 3.44 8.88 -10.63
C ILE A 108 4.25 9.72 -11.61
N ALA A 109 3.61 10.70 -12.24
CA ALA A 109 4.24 11.63 -13.17
C ALA A 109 4.45 12.98 -12.48
N LEU A 110 5.66 13.53 -12.59
CA LEU A 110 6.06 14.82 -12.03
C LEU A 110 6.64 15.68 -13.13
N SER A 111 6.43 16.99 -13.06
CA SER A 111 7.06 17.95 -13.96
C SER A 111 7.25 19.31 -13.31
N SER A 112 8.22 20.06 -13.82
CA SER A 112 8.45 21.44 -13.45
C SER A 112 9.24 22.15 -14.55
N SER A 113 9.30 23.47 -14.49
CA SER A 113 10.15 24.29 -15.35
C SER A 113 11.02 25.24 -14.54
N ILE A 114 12.16 25.62 -15.11
CA ILE A 114 13.05 26.66 -14.60
C ILE A 114 13.30 27.69 -15.69
N SER A 115 13.42 28.96 -15.31
CA SER A 115 13.59 30.09 -16.23
C SER A 115 14.73 30.98 -15.75
N ARG A 116 15.90 30.83 -16.37
CA ARG A 116 17.09 31.63 -16.07
C ARG A 116 17.09 32.93 -16.86
N ALA A 117 17.37 34.05 -16.20
CA ALA A 117 17.55 35.32 -16.90
C ALA A 117 18.78 35.25 -17.82
N ALA A 118 18.66 35.75 -19.05
CA ALA A 118 19.81 35.81 -19.96
C ALA A 118 20.87 36.79 -19.44
N PHE A 119 22.14 36.46 -19.68
CA PHE A 119 23.29 37.30 -19.33
C PHE A 119 23.20 38.68 -20.00
N ILE A 120 22.60 38.75 -21.18
CA ILE A 120 22.37 40.00 -21.91
C ILE A 120 21.01 40.57 -21.50
N SER A 121 21.03 41.73 -20.83
CA SER A 121 19.81 42.46 -20.46
C SER A 121 18.92 42.72 -21.67
N GLY A 122 17.65 42.33 -21.59
CA GLY A 122 16.65 42.48 -22.65
C GLY A 122 16.57 41.32 -23.63
N ALA A 123 17.46 40.33 -23.54
CA ALA A 123 17.29 39.05 -24.22
C ALA A 123 16.24 38.17 -23.49
N PRO A 124 15.54 37.27 -24.20
CA PRO A 124 14.57 36.37 -23.58
C PRO A 124 15.25 35.43 -22.57
N ALA A 125 14.53 35.12 -21.50
CA ALA A 125 14.99 34.15 -20.50
C ALA A 125 15.14 32.75 -21.12
N TRP A 126 16.12 32.01 -20.62
CA TRP A 126 16.38 30.63 -21.00
C TRP A 126 15.51 29.70 -20.15
N GLN A 127 14.64 28.94 -20.80
CA GLN A 127 13.72 28.04 -20.12
C GLN A 127 14.11 26.59 -20.33
N ALA A 128 13.98 25.80 -19.27
CA ALA A 128 14.09 24.35 -19.33
C ALA A 128 12.93 23.71 -18.58
N THR A 129 12.25 22.75 -19.22
CA THR A 129 11.22 21.92 -18.61
C THR A 129 11.75 20.51 -18.42
N ARG A 130 11.44 19.90 -17.28
CA ARG A 130 11.81 18.52 -16.95
C ARG A 130 10.61 17.76 -16.42
N SER A 131 10.67 16.44 -16.58
CA SER A 131 9.67 15.51 -16.09
C SER A 131 10.34 14.26 -15.54
N ALA A 132 9.72 13.66 -14.53
CA ALA A 132 10.10 12.37 -13.99
C ALA A 132 8.86 11.47 -13.92
N SER A 133 9.04 10.17 -14.09
CA SER A 133 7.98 9.18 -13.94
C SER A 133 8.47 8.08 -13.00
N VAL A 134 7.62 7.65 -12.09
CA VAL A 134 7.92 6.56 -11.15
C VAL A 134 6.82 5.53 -11.21
N GLU A 135 7.20 4.27 -11.39
CA GLU A 135 6.29 3.13 -11.37
C GLU A 135 6.32 2.47 -9.99
N VAL A 136 5.13 2.28 -9.40
CA VAL A 136 4.91 1.57 -8.15
C VAL A 136 4.21 0.25 -8.48
N LYS A 137 4.96 -0.84 -8.41
CA LYS A 137 4.43 -2.19 -8.59
C LYS A 137 4.02 -2.79 -7.26
N PRO A 138 2.88 -3.49 -7.20
CA PRO A 138 2.29 -3.97 -5.95
C PRO A 138 3.10 -5.11 -5.30
N GLY A 139 3.91 -5.84 -6.08
CA GLY A 139 4.77 -6.93 -5.60
C GLY A 139 4.16 -8.31 -5.87
N ALA A 140 4.35 -9.25 -4.95
CA ALA A 140 3.85 -10.62 -5.05
C ALA A 140 2.54 -10.80 -4.26
N GLN A 141 1.76 -11.82 -4.63
CA GLN A 141 0.46 -12.07 -3.99
C GLN A 141 0.65 -12.44 -2.51
N ALA A 142 -0.03 -11.72 -1.62
CA ALA A 142 0.00 -11.94 -0.19
C ALA A 142 -1.25 -12.70 0.28
N CYS A 143 -1.10 -13.48 1.35
CA CYS A 143 -2.16 -14.20 2.02
C CYS A 143 -2.45 -13.66 3.43
N VAL A 144 -1.45 -13.06 4.07
CA VAL A 144 -1.58 -12.41 5.38
C VAL A 144 -0.94 -11.04 5.29
N LEU A 145 -1.64 -10.03 5.81
CA LEU A 145 -1.15 -8.66 5.93
C LEU A 145 -1.52 -8.09 7.30
N ALA A 146 -0.52 -7.76 8.10
CA ALA A 146 -0.70 -6.93 9.30
C ALA A 146 -0.47 -5.45 8.94
N LEU A 147 -1.43 -4.60 9.30
CA LEU A 147 -1.46 -3.19 8.91
C LEU A 147 -0.83 -2.25 9.95
N ASP A 148 -0.66 -2.67 11.20
CA ASP A 148 -0.05 -1.83 12.25
C ASP A 148 1.36 -1.39 11.83
N PRO A 149 1.68 -0.09 11.87
CA PRO A 149 2.97 0.42 11.41
C PRO A 149 4.12 0.28 12.41
N HIS A 150 3.86 -0.03 13.70
CA HIS A 150 4.89 0.08 14.74
C HIS A 150 4.90 -1.05 15.78
N VAL A 151 3.90 -1.93 15.79
CA VAL A 151 3.80 -2.99 16.80
C VAL A 151 4.80 -4.12 16.56
N GLY A 152 5.46 -4.58 17.63
CA GLY A 152 6.22 -5.83 17.60
C GLY A 152 5.29 -7.03 17.40
N SER A 153 5.79 -8.08 16.75
CA SER A 153 5.02 -9.30 16.45
C SER A 153 3.67 -9.01 15.75
N ALA A 154 3.65 -8.05 14.83
CA ALA A 154 2.45 -7.68 14.06
C ALA A 154 1.83 -8.87 13.32
N VAL A 155 2.68 -9.77 12.79
CA VAL A 155 2.30 -11.16 12.52
C VAL A 155 3.00 -12.06 13.52
N ASN A 156 2.23 -12.85 14.25
CA ASN A 156 2.75 -13.71 15.31
C ASN A 156 2.42 -15.17 15.04
N LEU A 157 3.44 -16.01 14.92
CA LEU A 157 3.35 -17.45 14.69
C LEU A 157 3.95 -18.19 15.90
N GLN A 158 3.11 -18.69 16.82
CA GLN A 158 3.57 -19.26 18.10
C GLN A 158 3.08 -20.68 18.34
N GLY A 159 3.83 -21.41 19.17
CA GLY A 159 3.47 -22.74 19.65
C GLY A 159 4.03 -23.86 18.79
N SER A 160 3.24 -24.91 18.57
CA SER A 160 3.60 -26.09 17.78
C SER A 160 2.71 -26.18 16.54
N THR A 161 2.79 -25.18 15.67
CA THR A 161 1.83 -24.94 14.59
C THR A 161 2.48 -25.12 13.23
N ASN A 162 1.80 -25.75 12.28
CA ASN A 162 2.27 -25.86 10.91
C ASN A 162 1.47 -24.93 9.98
N VAL A 163 2.09 -23.85 9.52
CA VAL A 163 1.49 -22.87 8.62
C VAL A 163 2.08 -23.04 7.21
N ALA A 164 1.27 -23.55 6.29
CA ALA A 164 1.64 -23.74 4.88
C ALA A 164 0.89 -22.75 3.99
N MET A 165 1.58 -21.75 3.47
CA MET A 165 1.08 -20.73 2.54
C MET A 165 1.77 -20.85 1.17
N ASN A 166 1.51 -21.96 0.49
CA ASN A 166 2.17 -22.27 -0.78
C ASN A 166 1.84 -21.20 -1.83
N GLY A 167 2.87 -20.57 -2.39
CA GLY A 167 2.72 -19.52 -3.41
C GLY A 167 2.30 -18.14 -2.88
N CYS A 168 2.28 -17.94 -1.55
CA CYS A 168 1.77 -16.72 -0.94
C CYS A 168 2.79 -16.02 -0.04
N VAL A 169 2.72 -14.69 0.02
CA VAL A 169 3.53 -13.85 0.92
C VAL A 169 2.81 -13.60 2.24
N ILE A 170 3.55 -13.67 3.35
CA ILE A 170 3.14 -13.13 4.66
C ILE A 170 3.78 -11.75 4.81
N ALA A 171 2.95 -10.74 5.07
CA ALA A 171 3.39 -9.35 5.11
C ALA A 171 3.04 -8.64 6.42
N ALA A 172 3.91 -7.74 6.84
CA ALA A 172 3.67 -6.83 7.95
C ALA A 172 4.16 -5.41 7.64
N ASN A 173 3.30 -4.43 7.84
CA ASN A 173 3.63 -3.02 7.67
C ASN A 173 4.40 -2.42 8.86
N SER A 174 4.62 -3.21 9.91
CA SER A 174 5.33 -2.77 11.11
C SER A 174 6.83 -2.58 10.85
N ASP A 175 7.39 -1.48 11.37
CA ASP A 175 8.81 -1.16 11.37
C ASP A 175 9.58 -1.74 12.58
N ALA A 176 8.93 -2.55 13.41
CA ALA A 176 9.55 -3.20 14.56
C ALA A 176 10.63 -4.22 14.17
N ALA A 177 11.60 -4.44 15.07
CA ALA A 177 12.68 -5.42 14.88
C ALA A 177 12.18 -6.87 14.83
N ASP A 178 10.99 -7.13 15.37
CA ASP A 178 10.31 -8.42 15.42
C ASP A 178 8.91 -8.33 14.77
N ALA A 179 8.74 -7.49 13.74
CA ALA A 179 7.45 -7.25 13.08
C ALA A 179 6.74 -8.54 12.63
N ILE A 180 7.50 -9.54 12.21
CA ILE A 180 7.02 -10.91 12.01
C ILE A 180 7.81 -11.82 12.93
N ASP A 181 7.17 -12.31 13.97
CA ASP A 181 7.79 -13.20 14.95
C ASP A 181 7.28 -14.63 14.80
N ARG A 182 8.23 -15.56 14.82
CA ARG A 182 7.95 -16.99 14.81
C ARG A 182 8.71 -17.66 15.94
N GLY A 183 7.99 -17.98 17.02
CA GLY A 183 8.52 -18.61 18.21
C GLY A 183 8.11 -20.08 18.39
N GLY A 184 8.72 -20.73 19.38
CA GLY A 184 8.44 -22.12 19.73
C GLY A 184 8.93 -23.13 18.67
N SER A 185 8.08 -24.10 18.34
CA SER A 185 8.34 -25.16 17.35
C SER A 185 7.45 -25.00 16.11
N ALA A 186 6.96 -23.78 15.86
CA ALA A 186 6.14 -23.49 14.69
C ALA A 186 6.93 -23.74 13.38
N LEU A 187 6.28 -24.40 12.43
CA LEU A 187 6.77 -24.62 11.08
C LEU A 187 6.04 -23.66 10.12
N LEU A 188 6.80 -23.02 9.24
CA LEU A 188 6.31 -22.11 8.22
C LEU A 188 6.81 -22.55 6.84
N SER A 189 5.90 -22.70 5.89
CA SER A 189 6.21 -22.79 4.46
C SER A 189 5.48 -21.67 3.75
N ALA A 190 6.18 -20.79 3.03
CA ALA A 190 5.55 -19.68 2.29
C ALA A 190 6.33 -19.37 1.00
N ALA A 191 5.73 -18.62 0.07
CA ALA A 191 6.51 -18.11 -1.06
C ALA A 191 7.56 -17.12 -0.56
N CYS A 192 7.14 -16.19 0.30
CA CYS A 192 8.05 -15.26 0.95
C CYS A 192 7.46 -14.66 2.24
N VAL A 193 8.31 -13.97 2.98
CA VAL A 193 7.93 -13.11 4.10
C VAL A 193 8.44 -11.71 3.76
N SER A 194 7.60 -10.68 3.93
CA SER A 194 7.96 -9.29 3.62
C SER A 194 7.56 -8.36 4.75
N THR A 195 8.46 -7.51 5.22
CA THR A 195 8.14 -6.57 6.30
C THR A 195 8.89 -5.24 6.15
N VAL A 196 8.31 -4.18 6.71
CA VAL A 196 8.95 -2.86 6.80
C VAL A 196 10.09 -2.88 7.79
N GLY A 197 9.93 -3.56 8.92
CA GLY A 197 10.97 -3.75 9.93
C GLY A 197 11.79 -5.01 9.65
N SER A 198 11.94 -5.84 10.68
CA SER A 198 12.68 -7.09 10.63
C SER A 198 11.85 -8.28 11.09
N THR A 199 12.40 -9.49 10.88
CA THR A 199 11.79 -10.75 11.27
C THR A 199 12.53 -11.38 12.43
N SER A 200 11.80 -12.11 13.28
CA SER A 200 12.35 -12.90 14.37
C SER A 200 12.00 -14.37 14.16
N GLY A 201 13.02 -15.22 14.29
CA GLY A 201 12.87 -16.66 14.21
C GLY A 201 12.67 -17.23 12.81
N ILE A 202 12.58 -16.44 11.73
CA ILE A 202 12.32 -16.88 10.32
C ILE A 202 13.54 -17.52 9.63
N THR A 203 14.07 -18.60 10.19
CA THR A 203 15.20 -19.36 9.63
C THR A 203 14.89 -20.86 9.44
N PRO A 204 15.60 -21.57 8.53
CA PRO A 204 15.57 -23.02 8.46
C PRO A 204 16.02 -23.69 9.78
N PRO A 205 15.54 -24.91 10.11
CA PRO A 205 14.59 -25.73 9.35
C PRO A 205 13.11 -25.36 9.57
N ASN A 206 12.83 -24.40 10.47
CA ASN A 206 11.46 -24.08 10.90
C ASN A 206 10.75 -23.12 9.94
N ALA A 207 11.47 -22.37 9.10
CA ALA A 207 10.91 -21.66 7.94
C ALA A 207 11.53 -22.21 6.65
N THR A 208 10.67 -22.50 5.69
CA THR A 208 11.04 -22.76 4.30
C THR A 208 10.38 -21.71 3.42
N LEU A 209 11.19 -20.87 2.77
CA LEU A 209 10.72 -19.82 1.87
C LEU A 209 11.19 -20.12 0.45
N SER A 210 10.36 -19.79 -0.55
CA SER A 210 10.76 -19.90 -1.97
C SER A 210 11.66 -18.74 -2.42
N CYS A 211 11.67 -17.63 -1.71
CA CYS A 211 12.50 -16.44 -1.98
C CYS A 211 13.87 -16.46 -1.29
N ASP A 212 14.35 -17.62 -0.85
CA ASP A 212 15.60 -17.87 -0.11
C ASP A 212 15.67 -17.25 1.31
N ALA A 213 15.31 -15.98 1.48
CA ALA A 213 15.36 -15.25 2.75
C ALA A 213 14.18 -14.28 2.90
N PRO A 214 13.75 -13.94 4.15
CA PRO A 214 12.75 -12.91 4.36
C PRO A 214 13.21 -11.56 3.78
N LEU A 215 12.27 -10.85 3.16
CA LEU A 215 12.47 -9.51 2.63
C LEU A 215 12.17 -8.48 3.71
N GLU A 216 13.19 -8.08 4.45
CA GLU A 216 13.13 -7.04 5.49
C GLU A 216 13.38 -5.64 4.90
N ASN A 217 13.07 -4.59 5.65
CA ASN A 217 13.26 -3.19 5.23
C ASN A 217 12.56 -2.84 3.90
N GLN A 218 11.39 -3.44 3.67
CA GLN A 218 10.59 -3.23 2.46
C GLN A 218 9.63 -2.04 2.63
N TYR A 219 9.00 -1.61 1.53
CA TYR A 219 7.93 -0.62 1.61
C TYR A 219 6.64 -1.23 2.14
N ALA A 220 5.89 -0.45 2.93
CA ALA A 220 4.59 -0.85 3.47
C ALA A 220 3.63 -1.24 2.35
N SER A 221 3.02 -2.41 2.48
CA SER A 221 2.04 -2.96 1.53
C SER A 221 0.74 -2.15 1.58
N PHE A 222 0.03 -2.11 0.45
CA PHE A 222 -1.27 -1.45 0.39
C PHE A 222 -2.33 -2.25 1.15
N ASP A 223 -3.22 -1.55 1.84
CA ASP A 223 -4.46 -2.15 2.32
C ASP A 223 -5.36 -2.44 1.10
N PRO A 224 -5.59 -3.72 0.76
CA PRO A 224 -6.34 -4.12 -0.43
C PRO A 224 -7.82 -3.74 -0.38
N LEU A 225 -8.37 -3.48 0.82
CA LEU A 225 -9.79 -3.20 1.03
C LEU A 225 -10.05 -1.82 1.63
N ALA A 226 -9.04 -0.94 1.66
CA ALA A 226 -9.17 0.42 2.20
C ALA A 226 -10.30 1.26 1.56
N ASN A 227 -10.59 1.00 0.28
CA ASN A 227 -11.61 1.68 -0.53
C ASN A 227 -12.99 1.01 -0.50
N VAL A 228 -13.12 -0.14 0.17
CA VAL A 228 -14.42 -0.81 0.28
C VAL A 228 -15.28 -0.06 1.29
N THR A 229 -16.37 0.52 0.82
CA THR A 229 -17.37 1.16 1.67
C THR A 229 -18.41 0.15 2.12
N PRO A 230 -18.66 0.00 3.44
CA PRO A 230 -19.78 -0.78 3.93
C PRO A 230 -21.12 -0.30 3.36
N PRO A 231 -22.09 -1.19 3.15
CA PRO A 231 -23.43 -0.80 2.73
C PRO A 231 -24.13 0.04 3.80
N ALA A 232 -25.02 0.94 3.38
CA ALA A 232 -25.93 1.59 4.31
C ALA A 232 -26.80 0.55 5.03
N TYR A 233 -26.97 0.70 6.34
CA TYR A 233 -27.76 -0.22 7.13
C TYR A 233 -29.22 0.23 7.27
N GLY A 234 -30.12 -0.75 7.34
CA GLY A 234 -31.56 -0.52 7.52
C GLY A 234 -32.01 -0.68 8.97
N MET A 235 -33.30 -0.92 9.16
CA MET A 235 -33.87 -1.24 10.46
C MET A 235 -33.32 -2.57 10.99
N CYS A 236 -33.03 -2.62 12.29
CA CYS A 236 -32.56 -3.83 12.95
C CYS A 236 -33.64 -4.93 12.90
N GLN A 237 -33.28 -6.08 12.35
CA GLN A 237 -34.12 -7.28 12.30
C GLN A 237 -34.05 -8.03 13.62
N SER A 238 -35.16 -8.64 14.01
CA SER A 238 -35.22 -9.51 15.18
C SER A 238 -34.57 -10.85 14.90
N MET A 239 -33.64 -11.28 15.75
CA MET A 239 -33.11 -12.64 15.68
C MET A 239 -34.10 -13.64 16.29
N PRO A 240 -34.50 -14.70 15.56
CA PRO A 240 -35.41 -15.74 16.07
C PRO A 240 -34.92 -16.38 17.37
N ASN A 241 -35.87 -16.80 18.21
CA ASN A 241 -35.56 -17.53 19.44
C ASN A 241 -35.29 -19.01 19.11
N GLY A 242 -34.19 -19.56 19.62
CA GLY A 242 -33.87 -20.98 19.46
C GLY A 242 -32.37 -21.27 19.55
N LYS A 243 -32.03 -22.57 19.65
CA LYS A 243 -30.64 -23.06 19.60
C LYS A 243 -30.17 -23.36 18.17
N THR A 244 -31.09 -23.40 17.21
CA THR A 244 -30.79 -23.55 15.78
C THR A 244 -31.59 -22.49 15.05
N VAL A 245 -30.91 -21.59 14.36
CA VAL A 245 -31.51 -20.42 13.74
C VAL A 245 -30.99 -20.27 12.32
N THR A 246 -31.90 -20.07 11.36
CA THR A 246 -31.54 -19.64 10.01
C THR A 246 -31.88 -18.16 9.85
N LEU A 247 -30.92 -17.37 9.39
CA LEU A 247 -31.05 -15.95 9.17
C LEU A 247 -31.05 -15.62 7.68
N SER A 248 -31.81 -14.60 7.33
CA SER A 248 -31.78 -14.00 6.00
C SER A 248 -30.92 -12.73 6.01
N PRO A 249 -30.37 -12.32 4.85
CA PRO A 249 -29.59 -11.08 4.73
C PRO A 249 -30.33 -9.87 5.30
N GLY A 250 -29.59 -9.01 6.00
CA GLY A 250 -30.19 -7.88 6.69
C GLY A 250 -29.29 -7.26 7.76
N THR A 251 -29.84 -6.25 8.44
CA THR A 251 -29.18 -5.57 9.56
C THR A 251 -29.63 -6.20 10.88
N TYR A 252 -28.70 -6.55 11.76
CA TYR A 252 -28.98 -7.10 13.10
C TYR A 252 -28.22 -6.31 14.16
N CYS A 253 -28.86 -6.04 15.30
CA CYS A 253 -28.32 -5.13 16.31
C CYS A 253 -28.41 -5.70 17.73
N ASP A 254 -27.49 -5.27 18.59
CA ASP A 254 -27.56 -5.33 20.07
C ASP A 254 -27.91 -6.72 20.63
N LYS A 255 -27.32 -7.78 20.07
CA LYS A 255 -27.61 -9.16 20.49
C LYS A 255 -26.38 -10.04 20.43
N THR A 256 -26.29 -10.99 21.35
CA THR A 256 -25.34 -12.11 21.25
C THR A 256 -25.98 -13.24 20.47
N TRP A 257 -25.29 -13.71 19.43
CA TRP A 257 -25.72 -14.86 18.64
C TRP A 257 -25.08 -16.13 19.21
N SER A 258 -25.92 -17.08 19.62
CA SER A 258 -25.51 -18.36 20.20
C SER A 258 -26.27 -19.53 19.58
N GLY A 259 -25.72 -20.73 19.64
CA GLY A 259 -26.27 -21.96 19.08
C GLY A 259 -25.73 -22.25 17.67
N LYS A 260 -26.54 -22.93 16.86
CA LYS A 260 -26.25 -23.27 15.47
C LYS A 260 -26.90 -22.24 14.56
N ILE A 261 -26.10 -21.40 13.94
CA ILE A 261 -26.54 -20.28 13.11
C ILE A 261 -26.24 -20.62 11.65
N THR A 262 -27.26 -20.60 10.82
CA THR A 262 -27.15 -20.76 9.37
C THR A 262 -27.53 -19.45 8.69
N LEU A 263 -26.66 -18.93 7.83
CA LEU A 263 -26.87 -17.72 7.06
C LEU A 263 -27.23 -18.10 5.62
N ASN A 264 -28.37 -17.63 5.14
CA ASN A 264 -28.69 -17.67 3.71
C ASN A 264 -27.72 -16.76 2.92
N PRO A 265 -27.42 -17.05 1.64
CA PRO A 265 -26.52 -16.22 0.85
C PRO A 265 -26.93 -14.74 0.83
N GLY A 266 -25.95 -13.84 0.97
CA GLY A 266 -26.16 -12.40 0.93
C GLY A 266 -25.38 -11.61 1.99
N VAL A 267 -25.78 -10.35 2.19
CA VAL A 267 -25.04 -9.39 3.01
C VAL A 267 -25.69 -9.22 4.39
N TYR A 268 -24.88 -9.34 5.43
CA TYR A 268 -25.28 -9.19 6.83
C TYR A 268 -24.56 -8.00 7.43
N ILE A 269 -25.30 -7.06 8.02
CA ILE A 269 -24.72 -5.90 8.70
C ILE A 269 -25.01 -6.02 10.19
N LEU A 270 -23.96 -6.17 10.98
CA LEU A 270 -24.05 -6.42 12.41
C LEU A 270 -23.61 -5.17 13.16
N ARG A 271 -24.43 -4.69 14.09
CA ARG A 271 -24.17 -3.49 14.90
C ARG A 271 -24.23 -3.83 16.38
N ASN A 272 -23.13 -3.67 17.11
CA ASN A 272 -23.02 -4.08 18.51
C ASN A 272 -23.49 -5.54 18.77
N VAL A 273 -23.18 -6.45 17.84
CA VAL A 273 -23.53 -7.88 17.91
C VAL A 273 -22.28 -8.69 18.21
N THR A 274 -22.40 -9.61 19.16
CA THR A 274 -21.35 -10.59 19.45
C THR A 274 -21.75 -11.94 18.89
N ILE A 275 -21.04 -12.44 17.89
CA ILE A 275 -21.24 -13.80 17.40
C ILE A 275 -20.38 -14.73 18.25
N LYS A 276 -21.04 -15.52 19.10
CA LYS A 276 -20.41 -16.49 20.00
C LYS A 276 -21.31 -17.72 20.12
N PRO A 277 -21.20 -18.68 19.17
CA PRO A 277 -22.05 -19.85 19.11
C PRO A 277 -22.17 -20.57 20.48
N GLY A 278 -21.05 -20.81 21.17
CA GLY A 278 -21.05 -21.52 22.45
C GLY A 278 -21.43 -22.99 22.32
N GLY A 279 -20.86 -23.85 23.19
CA GLY A 279 -21.33 -25.23 23.42
C GLY A 279 -21.63 -26.06 22.16
N ASN A 280 -20.60 -26.47 21.42
CA ASN A 280 -20.71 -27.20 20.13
C ASN A 280 -21.60 -26.48 19.09
N GLY A 281 -21.76 -25.16 19.22
CA GLY A 281 -22.46 -24.31 18.27
C GLY A 281 -21.73 -24.18 16.94
N SER A 282 -22.41 -23.63 15.94
CA SER A 282 -21.85 -23.48 14.60
C SER A 282 -22.28 -22.18 13.94
N LEU A 283 -21.44 -21.65 13.05
CA LEU A 283 -21.76 -20.55 12.15
C LEU A 283 -21.51 -21.01 10.71
N THR A 284 -22.58 -21.16 9.92
CA THR A 284 -22.49 -21.67 8.55
C THR A 284 -23.14 -20.71 7.57
N GLY A 285 -22.51 -20.44 6.43
CA GLY A 285 -23.07 -19.59 5.39
C GLY A 285 -22.24 -19.66 4.10
N GLN A 286 -22.89 -19.82 2.97
CA GLN A 286 -22.22 -19.86 1.66
C GLN A 286 -22.64 -18.64 0.85
N GLY A 287 -21.69 -17.97 0.20
CA GLY A 287 -21.99 -16.73 -0.53
C GLY A 287 -22.41 -15.59 0.39
N VAL A 288 -21.77 -15.45 1.55
CA VAL A 288 -22.13 -14.44 2.57
C VAL A 288 -21.02 -13.43 2.78
N THR A 289 -21.40 -12.18 3.00
CA THR A 289 -20.51 -11.13 3.49
C THR A 289 -21.05 -10.60 4.80
N ILE A 290 -20.25 -10.67 5.86
CA ILE A 290 -20.60 -10.22 7.21
C ILE A 290 -19.85 -8.93 7.52
N PHE A 291 -20.58 -7.82 7.64
CA PHE A 291 -20.07 -6.53 8.08
C PHE A 291 -20.17 -6.42 9.61
N LEU A 292 -19.05 -6.32 10.30
CA LEU A 292 -18.95 -6.09 11.74
C LEU A 292 -18.80 -4.59 12.02
N MET A 293 -19.92 -3.93 12.30
CA MET A 293 -20.01 -2.50 12.60
C MET A 293 -20.15 -2.27 14.12
N GLU A 294 -19.80 -1.07 14.58
CA GLU A 294 -20.17 -0.55 15.92
C GLU A 294 -19.90 -1.54 17.07
N GLY A 295 -18.65 -1.95 17.26
CA GLY A 295 -18.27 -2.86 18.34
C GLY A 295 -18.70 -4.33 18.16
N SER A 296 -19.26 -4.68 16.99
CA SER A 296 -19.55 -6.08 16.68
C SER A 296 -18.28 -6.91 16.61
N GLN A 297 -18.36 -8.15 17.07
CA GLN A 297 -17.22 -9.06 17.16
C GLN A 297 -17.60 -10.49 16.81
N LEU A 298 -16.63 -11.24 16.28
CA LEU A 298 -16.73 -12.67 16.02
C LEU A 298 -15.79 -13.41 16.97
N TYR A 299 -16.34 -14.32 17.77
CA TYR A 299 -15.59 -15.15 18.68
C TYR A 299 -15.99 -16.61 18.51
N ILE A 300 -15.19 -17.33 17.71
CA ILE A 300 -15.29 -18.78 17.50
C ILE A 300 -14.12 -19.44 18.21
N ASN A 301 -14.40 -20.37 19.15
CA ASN A 301 -13.36 -21.04 19.91
C ASN A 301 -13.71 -22.50 20.29
N ALA A 302 -12.70 -23.27 20.71
CA ALA A 302 -12.81 -24.64 21.18
C ALA A 302 -13.46 -25.59 20.15
N ASN A 303 -14.61 -26.19 20.48
CA ASN A 303 -15.30 -27.19 19.65
C ASN A 303 -16.35 -26.57 18.71
N GLU A 304 -16.39 -25.24 18.59
CA GLU A 304 -17.33 -24.55 17.71
C GLU A 304 -16.91 -24.72 16.25
N GLN A 305 -17.88 -24.84 15.34
CA GLN A 305 -17.62 -24.98 13.91
C GLN A 305 -17.93 -23.70 13.15
N VAL A 306 -17.05 -23.31 12.23
CA VAL A 306 -17.30 -22.19 11.32
C VAL A 306 -17.12 -22.65 9.88
N ASN A 307 -18.15 -22.46 9.05
CA ASN A 307 -18.08 -22.76 7.63
C ASN A 307 -18.63 -21.59 6.81
N LEU A 308 -17.73 -20.74 6.32
CA LEU A 308 -18.08 -19.50 5.65
C LEU A 308 -17.35 -19.38 4.31
N SER A 309 -18.09 -18.99 3.27
CA SER A 309 -17.52 -18.58 1.99
C SER A 309 -18.12 -17.27 1.49
N PRO A 310 -17.32 -16.45 0.80
CA PRO A 310 -17.79 -15.18 0.27
C PRO A 310 -18.66 -15.39 -0.99
N PRO A 311 -19.43 -14.39 -1.40
CA PRO A 311 -19.99 -14.37 -2.76
C PRO A 311 -18.86 -14.34 -3.80
N THR A 312 -19.04 -14.95 -4.98
CA THR A 312 -18.04 -14.92 -6.07
C THR A 312 -18.24 -13.77 -7.06
N SER A 313 -19.33 -13.02 -6.92
CA SER A 313 -19.68 -11.88 -7.77
C SER A 313 -20.37 -10.77 -6.99
N GLY A 314 -20.51 -9.60 -7.62
CA GLY A 314 -21.11 -8.42 -7.00
C GLY A 314 -20.13 -7.54 -6.22
N ALA A 315 -20.65 -6.47 -5.63
CA ALA A 315 -19.83 -5.40 -5.03
C ALA A 315 -18.91 -5.89 -3.90
N TYR A 316 -19.24 -6.99 -3.22
CA TYR A 316 -18.47 -7.54 -2.10
C TYR A 316 -17.90 -8.94 -2.36
N ALA A 317 -17.80 -9.34 -3.64
CA ALA A 317 -17.24 -10.63 -4.03
C ALA A 317 -15.90 -10.95 -3.33
N GLY A 318 -15.68 -12.17 -2.87
CA GLY A 318 -14.45 -12.52 -2.17
C GLY A 318 -14.32 -12.01 -0.72
N ILE A 319 -15.23 -11.15 -0.22
CA ILE A 319 -15.18 -10.66 1.16
C ILE A 319 -16.16 -11.48 2.02
N THR A 320 -15.63 -12.18 3.01
CA THR A 320 -16.44 -13.00 3.94
C THR A 320 -16.73 -12.24 5.22
N ILE A 321 -15.71 -11.61 5.80
CA ILE A 321 -15.84 -10.80 7.01
C ILE A 321 -15.17 -9.45 6.75
N PHE A 322 -15.90 -8.38 7.01
CA PHE A 322 -15.42 -7.01 6.93
C PHE A 322 -15.75 -6.28 8.23
N GLN A 323 -14.74 -5.98 9.03
CA GLN A 323 -14.88 -5.14 10.20
C GLN A 323 -14.62 -3.69 9.85
N ALA A 324 -15.55 -2.82 10.23
CA ALA A 324 -15.45 -1.40 9.91
C ALA A 324 -14.26 -0.74 10.58
N LYS A 325 -13.70 0.27 9.89
CA LYS A 325 -12.68 1.14 10.48
C LYS A 325 -13.20 1.78 11.78
N GLY A 326 -12.35 1.86 12.78
CA GLY A 326 -12.66 2.31 14.15
C GLY A 326 -13.23 1.21 15.06
N ASN A 327 -13.61 0.04 14.56
CA ASN A 327 -13.96 -1.09 15.42
C ASN A 327 -12.69 -1.85 15.82
N THR A 328 -12.33 -1.76 17.10
CA THR A 328 -11.13 -2.38 17.67
C THR A 328 -11.39 -3.74 18.33
N SER A 329 -12.60 -4.28 18.21
CA SER A 329 -12.98 -5.56 18.83
C SER A 329 -12.24 -6.70 18.15
N ALA A 330 -11.55 -7.54 18.92
CA ALA A 330 -10.75 -8.62 18.37
C ALA A 330 -11.61 -9.68 17.66
N LEU A 331 -11.11 -10.22 16.54
CA LEU A 331 -11.73 -11.36 15.87
C LEU A 331 -10.98 -12.63 16.28
N THR A 332 -11.71 -13.60 16.81
CA THR A 332 -11.16 -14.93 17.10
C THR A 332 -11.85 -15.96 16.23
N ILE A 333 -11.06 -16.69 15.45
CA ILE A 333 -11.52 -17.72 14.52
C ILE A 333 -10.70 -18.97 14.79
N ASN A 334 -11.05 -19.67 15.86
CA ASN A 334 -10.41 -20.90 16.32
C ASN A 334 -11.42 -22.05 16.24
N GLY A 335 -11.88 -22.35 15.03
CA GLY A 335 -12.88 -23.39 14.82
C GLY A 335 -12.29 -24.80 15.00
N GLY A 336 -13.09 -25.73 15.53
CA GLY A 336 -12.73 -27.14 15.63
C GLY A 336 -12.60 -27.84 14.27
N SER A 337 -12.31 -29.14 14.30
CA SER A 337 -12.26 -30.01 13.10
C SER A 337 -13.51 -29.83 12.21
N GLY A 338 -13.28 -29.78 10.89
CA GLY A 338 -14.28 -29.48 9.87
C GLY A 338 -14.59 -27.99 9.63
N SER A 339 -13.98 -27.05 10.37
CA SER A 339 -14.18 -25.61 10.14
C SER A 339 -13.44 -25.13 8.89
N VAL A 340 -14.13 -24.44 7.98
CA VAL A 340 -13.56 -23.94 6.72
C VAL A 340 -13.98 -22.49 6.53
N VAL A 341 -13.02 -21.58 6.46
CA VAL A 341 -13.28 -20.17 6.11
C VAL A 341 -12.44 -19.83 4.89
N SER A 342 -13.10 -19.31 3.86
CA SER A 342 -12.46 -18.72 2.68
C SER A 342 -12.85 -17.26 2.55
N GLY A 343 -12.24 -16.55 1.60
CA GLY A 343 -12.40 -15.12 1.38
C GLY A 343 -11.45 -14.24 2.18
N PHE A 344 -11.66 -12.94 2.04
CA PHE A 344 -11.05 -11.91 2.85
C PHE A 344 -11.71 -11.85 4.22
N ILE A 345 -10.88 -11.84 5.25
CA ILE A 345 -11.20 -11.46 6.63
C ILE A 345 -10.44 -10.18 6.90
N TYR A 346 -11.18 -9.08 6.94
CA TYR A 346 -10.65 -7.72 7.04
C TYR A 346 -11.01 -7.10 8.38
N ALA A 347 -10.02 -6.70 9.17
CA ALA A 347 -10.17 -6.04 10.45
C ALA A 347 -9.02 -5.04 10.68
N PRO A 348 -9.05 -3.87 10.01
CA PRO A 348 -7.87 -3.01 9.88
C PRO A 348 -7.41 -2.39 11.21
N ASP A 349 -8.33 -2.22 12.17
CA ASP A 349 -8.05 -1.62 13.48
C ASP A 349 -8.14 -2.63 14.64
N ALA A 350 -8.25 -3.93 14.35
CA ALA A 350 -8.34 -4.97 15.38
C ALA A 350 -7.41 -6.15 15.13
N ALA A 351 -7.09 -6.86 16.22
CA ALA A 351 -6.33 -8.09 16.18
C ALA A 351 -7.18 -9.24 15.64
N ILE A 352 -6.61 -10.04 14.73
CA ILE A 352 -7.16 -11.30 14.27
C ILE A 352 -6.37 -12.43 14.91
N SER A 353 -7.04 -13.28 15.69
CA SER A 353 -6.52 -14.58 16.12
C SER A 353 -7.15 -15.65 15.24
N TYR A 354 -6.34 -16.29 14.41
CA TYR A 354 -6.77 -17.40 13.56
C TYR A 354 -6.11 -18.69 14.04
N ALA A 355 -6.91 -19.67 14.42
CA ALA A 355 -6.43 -21.03 14.59
C ALA A 355 -6.96 -21.91 13.46
N GLY A 356 -6.05 -22.38 12.60
CA GLY A 356 -6.44 -23.30 11.54
C GLY A 356 -6.84 -24.68 12.08
N ASN A 357 -7.44 -25.50 11.23
CA ASN A 357 -7.97 -26.80 11.62
C ASN A 357 -6.93 -27.94 11.47
N SER A 358 -7.21 -29.08 12.09
CA SER A 358 -6.38 -30.29 11.95
C SER A 358 -6.57 -31.01 10.59
N ASP A 359 -7.62 -30.68 9.85
CA ASP A 359 -8.02 -31.31 8.59
C ASP A 359 -7.40 -30.56 7.41
N MET A 360 -6.07 -30.58 7.37
CA MET A 360 -5.26 -30.01 6.29
C MET A 360 -5.57 -30.73 4.98
N ASN A 361 -6.51 -30.21 4.20
CA ASN A 361 -6.66 -30.65 2.82
C ASN A 361 -5.41 -30.18 2.06
N ALA A 362 -4.72 -31.08 1.34
CA ALA A 362 -3.46 -30.81 0.65
C ALA A 362 -3.54 -29.66 -0.39
N GLN A 363 -4.77 -29.20 -0.70
CA GLN A 363 -5.06 -28.14 -1.65
C GLN A 363 -5.13 -26.74 -1.02
N GLY A 364 -5.24 -26.59 0.31
CA GLY A 364 -5.35 -25.30 1.01
C GLY A 364 -6.65 -24.53 0.72
N ASN A 365 -7.02 -23.60 1.60
CA ASN A 365 -8.20 -22.75 1.43
C ASN A 365 -7.83 -21.39 0.82
N CYS A 366 -8.78 -20.75 0.15
CA CYS A 366 -8.64 -19.37 -0.32
C CYS A 366 -8.90 -18.37 0.78
N LEU A 367 -7.98 -18.26 1.73
CA LEU A 367 -8.07 -17.32 2.85
C LEU A 367 -7.14 -16.13 2.62
N ARG A 368 -7.64 -14.92 2.89
CA ARG A 368 -6.84 -13.69 2.96
C ARG A 368 -7.10 -13.00 4.30
N LEU A 369 -6.08 -12.88 5.13
CA LEU A 369 -6.17 -12.23 6.43
C LEU A 369 -5.57 -10.83 6.34
N VAL A 370 -6.36 -9.82 6.70
CA VAL A 370 -5.91 -8.42 6.78
C VAL A 370 -6.35 -7.88 8.13
N GLY A 371 -5.42 -7.75 9.07
CA GLY A 371 -5.71 -7.31 10.44
C GLY A 371 -4.84 -6.12 10.82
N ASN A 372 -5.17 -5.46 11.94
CA ASN A 372 -4.21 -4.58 12.59
C ASN A 372 -2.97 -5.40 12.99
N THR A 373 -3.23 -6.51 13.69
CA THR A 373 -2.28 -7.60 13.93
C THR A 373 -2.91 -8.94 13.57
N VAL A 374 -2.08 -9.93 13.23
CA VAL A 374 -2.52 -11.27 12.88
C VAL A 374 -1.73 -12.30 13.70
N GLY A 375 -2.39 -12.91 14.68
CA GLY A 375 -1.88 -14.07 15.39
C GLY A 375 -2.38 -15.34 14.71
N MET A 376 -1.47 -16.20 14.29
CA MET A 376 -1.81 -17.54 13.82
C MET A 376 -1.36 -18.59 14.82
N THR A 377 -2.33 -19.40 15.23
CA THR A 377 -2.08 -20.60 16.02
C THR A 377 -2.68 -21.81 15.28
N GLY A 378 -2.42 -23.04 15.73
CA GLY A 378 -2.89 -24.24 15.04
C GLY A 378 -2.32 -24.46 13.62
N ASN A 379 -2.63 -25.61 13.04
CA ASN A 379 -2.18 -25.96 11.69
C ASN A 379 -3.05 -25.24 10.65
N SER A 380 -2.45 -24.65 9.62
CA SER A 380 -3.16 -23.86 8.60
C SER A 380 -2.57 -24.13 7.22
N ALA A 381 -3.43 -24.27 6.20
CA ALA A 381 -3.02 -24.40 4.80
C ALA A 381 -3.78 -23.41 3.92
N VAL A 382 -3.07 -22.52 3.23
CA VAL A 382 -3.61 -21.48 2.37
C VAL A 382 -2.98 -21.59 0.98
N LYS A 383 -3.79 -21.46 -0.08
CA LYS A 383 -3.31 -21.43 -1.48
C LYS A 383 -3.35 -20.01 -2.06
N SER A 384 -2.44 -19.74 -2.99
CA SER A 384 -2.35 -18.45 -3.67
C SER A 384 -3.36 -18.29 -4.81
N ASP A 385 -3.55 -19.29 -5.67
CA ASP A 385 -4.52 -19.20 -6.77
C ASP A 385 -5.96 -19.32 -6.26
N CYS A 386 -6.64 -18.17 -6.27
CA CYS A 386 -7.94 -17.94 -5.66
C CYS A 386 -8.80 -16.92 -6.42
N ALA A 387 -8.46 -16.62 -7.68
CA ALA A 387 -9.10 -15.54 -8.41
C ALA A 387 -10.62 -15.70 -8.51
N ALA A 388 -11.09 -16.92 -8.76
CA ALA A 388 -12.52 -17.23 -8.87
C ALA A 388 -13.24 -17.11 -7.52
N GLU A 389 -12.64 -17.63 -6.45
CA GLU A 389 -13.20 -17.61 -5.09
C GLU A 389 -13.17 -16.20 -4.47
N LEU A 390 -12.24 -15.35 -4.88
CA LEU A 390 -12.07 -13.99 -4.38
C LEU A 390 -12.72 -12.92 -5.28
N GLY A 391 -13.44 -13.32 -6.34
CA GLY A 391 -14.07 -12.38 -7.27
C GLY A 391 -13.07 -11.42 -7.91
N ASN A 392 -11.90 -11.93 -8.30
CA ASN A 392 -10.75 -11.19 -8.84
C ASN A 392 -10.16 -10.13 -7.89
N ARG A 393 -10.48 -10.17 -6.59
CA ARG A 393 -9.79 -9.35 -5.60
C ARG A 393 -8.42 -9.94 -5.30
N GLU A 394 -7.44 -9.06 -5.28
CA GLU A 394 -6.05 -9.41 -5.06
C GLU A 394 -5.49 -8.66 -3.86
N MET A 395 -4.49 -9.25 -3.24
CA MET A 395 -3.72 -8.66 -2.16
C MET A 395 -2.26 -8.87 -2.47
N TYR A 396 -1.46 -7.83 -2.32
CA TYR A 396 -0.06 -7.82 -2.72
C TYR A 396 0.84 -7.30 -1.61
N ALA A 397 2.08 -7.78 -1.59
CA ALA A 397 3.14 -7.32 -0.70
C ALA A 397 4.51 -7.32 -1.37
N GLY A 398 5.45 -6.57 -0.80
CA GLY A 398 6.78 -6.38 -1.37
C GLY A 398 6.75 -5.41 -2.56
N ARG A 399 6.17 -4.22 -2.33
CA ARG A 399 6.08 -3.17 -3.36
C ARG A 399 7.45 -2.83 -3.91
N MET A 400 7.52 -2.62 -5.22
CA MET A 400 8.72 -2.13 -5.90
C MET A 400 8.46 -0.74 -6.45
N ILE A 401 9.45 0.14 -6.32
CA ILE A 401 9.38 1.52 -6.80
C ILE A 401 10.55 1.74 -7.73
N THR A 402 10.25 2.05 -8.98
CA THR A 402 11.25 2.17 -10.05
C THR A 402 11.09 3.51 -10.73
N LEU A 403 12.19 4.23 -10.89
CA LEU A 403 12.23 5.42 -11.74
C LEU A 403 12.16 4.97 -13.21
N VAL A 404 11.17 5.48 -13.94
CA VAL A 404 10.97 5.26 -15.37
C VAL A 404 11.41 6.53 -16.08
N LYS A 405 12.45 6.43 -16.91
CA LYS A 405 12.97 7.55 -17.70
C LYS A 405 12.32 7.63 -19.07
#